data_AF-E6TGJ3-F1
#
_entry.id   AF-E6TGJ3-F1
#
_cell.length_a   1.000
_cell.length_b   1.000
_cell.length_c   1.000
_cell.angle_alpha   90.00
_cell.angle_beta   90.00
_cell.angle_gamma   90.00
#
_symmetry.space_group_name_H-M   'P 1'
#
loop_
_entity.id
_entity.type
_entity.pdbx_description
1 polymer ?
#
loop_
_entity_poly.entity_id
_entity_poly.type
_entity_poly.pdbx_seq_one_letter_code
_entity_poly.pdbx_strand_id
1 'polypeptide(L)'
;MFARRAASAGIAAVAAVGLAAPAAAAPEDAVFLDRLQKAGIEVFNPSATVFYAYGVCRQLDLGMPQTRIVDFVMSDNSNLDWEAAADYVVLANMTYCPPV
;
A
#
# COMPACT_ATOMS: atom_id res chain seq x y z
N MET A 1 -65.73 -24.45 14.67
CA MET A 1 -65.47 -24.96 13.30
C MET A 1 -63.98 -24.84 13.02
N PHE A 2 -63.38 -25.94 12.60
CA PHE A 2 -61.97 -26.10 12.31
C PHE A 2 -61.54 -25.32 11.06
N ALA A 3 -60.33 -24.74 11.08
CA ALA A 3 -59.37 -24.84 9.98
C ALA A 3 -57.98 -24.38 10.42
N ARG A 4 -57.08 -25.34 10.66
CA ARG A 4 -55.63 -25.16 10.67
C ARG A 4 -55.14 -25.03 9.22
N ARG A 5 -54.13 -24.18 8.97
CA ARG A 5 -53.15 -24.21 7.86
C ARG A 5 -52.31 -22.93 7.97
N ALA A 6 -51.01 -22.86 7.75
CA ALA A 6 -49.93 -23.81 7.62
C ALA A 6 -48.66 -23.00 7.95
N ALA A 7 -47.66 -23.62 8.57
CA ALA A 7 -46.40 -22.95 8.89
C ALA A 7 -45.67 -22.53 7.60
N SER A 8 -45.32 -21.25 7.50
CA SER A 8 -44.29 -20.77 6.58
C SER A 8 -43.14 -20.22 7.43
N ALA A 9 -42.20 -21.12 7.77
CA ALA A 9 -40.90 -20.76 8.26
C ALA A 9 -40.10 -20.13 7.11
N GLY A 10 -40.26 -18.82 6.91
CA GLY A 10 -39.38 -18.04 6.05
C GLY A 10 -38.12 -17.71 6.82
N ILE A 11 -37.05 -18.49 6.62
CA ILE A 11 -35.70 -18.05 7.01
C ILE A 11 -35.35 -16.91 6.05
N ALA A 12 -35.58 -15.68 6.49
CA ALA A 12 -35.04 -14.51 5.82
C ALA A 12 -33.53 -14.52 6.07
N ALA A 13 -32.78 -15.16 5.16
CA ALA A 13 -31.34 -14.99 5.09
C ALA A 13 -31.08 -13.54 4.65
N VAL A 14 -30.90 -12.65 5.63
CA VAL A 14 -30.37 -11.32 5.39
C VAL A 14 -28.93 -11.52 4.98
N ALA A 15 -28.67 -11.53 3.67
CA ALA A 15 -27.33 -11.40 3.14
C ALA A 15 -26.82 -10.01 3.55
N ALA A 16 -26.14 -9.94 4.69
CA ALA A 16 -25.34 -8.78 5.04
C ALA A 16 -24.16 -8.75 4.06
N VAL A 17 -24.38 -8.17 2.89
CA VAL A 17 -23.29 -7.75 2.02
C VAL A 17 -22.63 -6.61 2.76
N GLY A 18 -21.60 -6.93 3.55
CA GLY A 18 -20.73 -5.93 4.14
C GLY A 18 -20.17 -5.11 3.00
N LEU A 19 -20.60 -3.84 2.90
CA LEU A 19 -19.98 -2.87 2.05
C LEU A 19 -18.53 -2.76 2.54
N ALA A 20 -17.60 -3.43 1.86
CA ALA A 20 -16.19 -3.14 2.04
C ALA A 20 -16.04 -1.66 1.75
N ALA A 21 -15.77 -0.86 2.78
CA ALA A 21 -15.46 0.55 2.59
C ALA A 21 -14.34 0.62 1.54
N PRO A 22 -14.44 1.51 0.53
CA PRO A 22 -13.37 1.67 -0.43
C PRO A 22 -12.09 1.92 0.35
N ALA A 23 -11.05 1.13 0.08
CA ALA A 23 -9.73 1.36 0.65
C ALA A 23 -9.23 2.70 0.10
N ALA A 24 -9.54 3.78 0.80
CA ALA A 24 -9.03 5.09 0.47
C ALA A 24 -7.50 5.07 0.66
N ALA A 25 -6.76 5.51 -0.37
CA ALA A 25 -5.32 5.70 -0.25
C ALA A 25 -5.04 6.67 0.90
N ALA A 26 -3.97 6.42 1.65
CA ALA A 26 -3.59 7.29 2.73
C ALA A 26 -3.12 8.65 2.15
N PRO A 27 -3.38 9.79 2.79
CA PRO A 27 -2.97 11.09 2.24
C PRO A 27 -1.48 11.19 1.90
N GLU A 28 -0.64 10.50 2.68
CA GLU A 28 0.80 10.41 2.47
C GLU A 28 1.20 9.66 1.19
N ASP A 29 0.37 8.75 0.69
CA ASP A 29 0.63 8.01 -0.55
C ASP A 29 0.71 8.98 -1.74
N ALA A 30 -0.21 9.95 -1.78
CA ALA A 30 -0.22 10.98 -2.81
C ALA A 30 0.99 11.91 -2.71
N VAL A 31 1.43 12.22 -1.48
CA VAL A 31 2.64 13.03 -1.24
C VAL A 31 3.90 12.31 -1.72
N PHE A 32 4.02 11.01 -1.43
CA PHE A 32 5.15 10.21 -1.89
C PHE A 32 5.23 10.15 -3.41
N LEU A 33 4.11 9.85 -4.07
CA LEU A 33 4.06 9.75 -5.54
C LEU A 33 4.37 11.10 -6.22
N ASP A 34 3.89 12.22 -5.68
CA ASP A 34 4.23 13.56 -6.15
C ASP A 34 5.73 13.86 -6.00
N ARG A 35 6.35 13.44 -4.89
CA ARG A 35 7.80 13.62 -4.69
C ARG A 35 8.63 12.78 -5.66
N LEU A 36 8.22 11.54 -5.96
CA LEU A 36 8.88 10.72 -6.98
C LEU A 36 8.84 11.39 -8.35
N GLN A 37 7.68 11.92 -8.74
CA GLN A 37 7.55 12.65 -10.02
C GLN A 37 8.45 13.89 -10.07
N LYS A 38 8.55 14.65 -8.97
CA LYS A 38 9.44 15.81 -8.85
C LYS A 38 10.92 15.44 -8.89
N ALA A 39 11.27 14.23 -8.44
CA ALA A 39 12.62 13.67 -8.57
C ALA A 39 12.90 13.07 -9.96
N GLY A 40 11.94 13.12 -10.90
CA GLY A 40 12.10 12.54 -12.23
C GLY A 40 11.97 11.02 -12.27
N ILE A 41 11.46 10.39 -11.22
CA ILE A 41 11.24 8.95 -11.13
C ILE A 41 9.88 8.61 -11.77
N GLU A 42 9.91 7.88 -12.87
CA GLU A 42 8.69 7.40 -13.53
C GLU A 42 8.01 6.29 -12.70
N VAL A 43 6.71 6.45 -12.43
CA VAL A 43 5.91 5.51 -11.66
C VAL A 43 4.92 4.79 -12.58
N PHE A 44 5.20 3.51 -12.87
CA PHE A 44 4.33 2.67 -13.70
C PHE A 44 3.16 2.04 -12.92
N ASN A 45 3.38 1.69 -11.65
CA ASN A 45 2.38 1.05 -10.80
C ASN A 45 2.34 1.72 -9.43
N PRO A 46 1.55 2.80 -9.26
CA PRO A 46 1.48 3.57 -8.02
C PRO A 46 1.20 2.72 -6.78
N SER A 47 0.30 1.73 -6.88
CA SER A 47 -0.06 0.87 -5.75
C SER A 47 1.11 -0.02 -5.30
N ALA A 48 1.83 -0.64 -6.24
CA ALA A 48 3.01 -1.43 -5.91
C ALA A 48 4.14 -0.53 -5.37
N THR A 49 4.38 0.61 -6.01
CA THR A 49 5.38 1.61 -5.62
C THR A 49 5.18 2.06 -4.17
N VAL A 50 3.94 2.34 -3.76
CA VAL A 50 3.59 2.68 -2.37
C VAL A 50 3.77 1.48 -1.43
N PHE A 51 3.27 0.30 -1.81
CA PHE A 51 3.37 -0.91 -0.99
C PHE A 51 4.82 -1.23 -0.59
N TYR A 52 5.76 -1.18 -1.55
CA TYR A 52 7.17 -1.43 -1.27
C TYR A 52 7.82 -0.31 -0.45
N ALA A 53 7.35 0.94 -0.57
CA ALA A 53 7.89 2.09 0.15
C ALA A 53 7.62 2.00 1.65
N TYR A 54 6.45 1.51 2.05
CA TYR A 54 6.17 1.18 3.45
C TYR A 54 7.14 0.14 4.03
N GLY A 55 7.72 -0.72 3.18
CA GLY A 55 8.71 -1.72 3.57
C GLY A 55 10.07 -1.14 3.95
N VAL A 56 10.41 0.08 3.51
CA VAL A 56 11.73 0.69 3.74
C VAL A 56 12.00 0.85 5.23
N CYS A 57 11.07 1.42 5.99
CA CYS A 57 11.20 1.61 7.44
C CYS A 57 11.43 0.28 8.15
N ARG A 58 10.68 -0.75 7.75
CA ARG A 58 10.81 -2.09 8.33
C ARG A 58 12.21 -2.66 8.14
N GLN A 59 12.82 -2.46 6.97
CA GLN A 59 14.18 -2.95 6.72
C GLN A 59 15.23 -2.17 7.50
N LEU A 60 15.07 -0.85 7.62
CA LEU A 60 15.93 -0.02 8.45
C LEU A 60 15.87 -0.44 9.92
N ASP A 61 14.67 -0.68 10.45
CA ASP A 61 14.46 -1.17 11.83
C ASP A 61 15.09 -2.55 12.08
N LEU A 62 15.19 -3.38 11.04
CA LEU A 62 15.88 -4.67 11.08
C LEU A 62 17.41 -4.54 11.00
N GLY A 63 17.94 -3.32 10.92
CA GLY A 63 19.37 -3.03 10.81
C GLY A 63 19.94 -3.25 9.41
N MET A 64 19.08 -3.32 8.38
CA MET A 64 19.54 -3.43 7.01
C MET A 64 20.26 -2.15 6.58
N PRO A 65 21.48 -2.24 6.01
CA PRO A 65 22.16 -1.07 5.48
C PRO A 65 21.33 -0.40 4.38
N GLN A 66 21.24 0.93 4.41
CA GLN A 66 20.51 1.70 3.39
C GLN A 66 20.93 1.34 1.97
N THR A 67 22.24 1.20 1.73
CA THR A 67 22.78 0.81 0.42
C THR A 67 22.23 -0.52 -0.09
N ARG A 68 22.02 -1.50 0.80
CA ARG A 68 21.41 -2.79 0.43
C ARG A 68 19.93 -2.62 0.05
N ILE A 69 19.20 -1.75 0.75
CA ILE A 69 17.81 -1.44 0.42
C ILE A 69 17.74 -0.79 -0.98
N VAL A 70 18.65 0.13 -1.26
CA VAL A 70 18.80 0.75 -2.60
C VAL A 70 19.07 -0.31 -3.67
N ASP A 71 20.00 -1.24 -3.41
CA ASP A 71 20.30 -2.33 -4.36
C ASP A 71 19.08 -3.21 -4.64
N PHE A 72 18.23 -3.49 -3.62
CA PHE A 72 16.98 -4.21 -3.83
C PHE A 72 15.97 -3.43 -4.67
N VAL A 73 15.77 -2.14 -4.37
CA VAL A 73 14.89 -1.27 -5.15
C VAL A 73 15.35 -1.21 -6.60
N MET A 74 16.64 -1.01 -6.86
CA MET A 74 17.19 -1.00 -8.21
C MET A 74 17.04 -2.36 -8.91
N SER A 75 17.29 -3.46 -8.21
CA SER A 75 17.14 -4.81 -8.78
C SER A 75 15.71 -5.13 -9.19
N ASP A 76 14.72 -4.65 -8.44
CA ASP A 76 13.29 -4.89 -8.71
C ASP A 76 12.70 -3.91 -9.74
N ASN A 77 13.43 -2.84 -10.07
CA ASN A 77 12.98 -1.77 -10.97
C ASN A 77 14.04 -1.46 -12.02
N SER A 78 14.01 -2.19 -13.14
CA SER A 78 15.03 -2.08 -14.22
C SER A 78 15.09 -0.71 -14.90
N ASN A 79 14.13 0.18 -14.65
CA ASN A 79 14.10 1.55 -15.15
C ASN A 79 14.80 2.55 -14.21
N LEU A 80 15.18 2.15 -13.00
CA LEU A 80 15.90 2.99 -12.06
C LEU A 80 17.40 2.73 -12.16
N ASP A 81 18.20 3.79 -12.19
CA ASP A 81 19.60 3.69 -11.81
C ASP A 81 19.73 3.76 -10.29
N TRP A 82 20.98 3.67 -9.81
CA TRP A 82 21.24 3.64 -8.38
C TRP A 82 20.84 4.95 -7.68
N GLU A 83 21.01 6.10 -8.35
CA GLU A 83 20.65 7.41 -7.79
C GLU A 83 19.13 7.55 -7.64
N ALA A 84 18.37 7.18 -8.68
CA ALA A 84 16.91 7.16 -8.63
C ALA A 84 16.38 6.17 -7.58
N ALA A 85 17.02 5.00 -7.42
CA ALA A 85 16.67 4.04 -6.36
C ALA A 85 17.01 4.59 -4.96
N ALA A 86 18.10 5.34 -4.81
CA ALA A 86 18.44 6.00 -3.55
C ALA A 86 17.43 7.09 -3.19
N ASP A 87 17.02 7.92 -4.15
CA ASP A 87 15.98 8.93 -3.97
C ASP A 87 14.64 8.29 -3.56
N TYR A 88 14.25 7.18 -4.19
CA TYR A 88 13.07 6.42 -3.78
C TYR A 88 13.14 6.02 -2.29
N VAL A 89 14.27 5.47 -1.84
CA VAL A 89 14.46 5.02 -0.45
C VAL A 89 14.43 6.20 0.52
N VAL A 90 15.08 7.30 0.20
CA VAL A 90 15.09 8.52 1.02
C VAL A 90 13.68 9.11 1.13
N LEU A 91 12.97 9.23 0.00
CA LEU A 91 11.62 9.75 -0.03
C LEU A 91 10.63 8.86 0.72
N ALA A 92 10.78 7.53 0.59
CA ALA A 92 10.00 6.57 1.37
C ALA A 92 10.26 6.75 2.87
N ASN A 93 11.53 6.87 3.27
CA ASN A 93 11.91 7.07 4.65
C ASN A 93 11.32 8.37 5.23
N MET A 94 11.40 9.48 4.48
CA MET A 94 10.84 10.76 4.88
C MET A 94 9.31 10.79 4.95
N THR A 95 8.64 9.87 4.25
CA THR A 95 7.16 9.84 4.18
C THR A 95 6.58 8.90 5.21
N TYR A 96 7.14 7.69 5.36
CA TYR A 96 6.50 6.61 6.09
C TYR A 96 7.17 6.25 7.41
N CYS A 97 8.43 6.68 7.64
CA CYS A 97 9.13 6.26 8.86
C CYS A 97 8.80 7.20 10.03
N PRO A 98 8.68 6.66 11.26
CA PRO A 98 8.50 7.49 12.45
C PRO A 98 9.66 8.49 12.60
N PRO A 99 9.40 9.67 13.18
CA PRO A 99 10.47 10.57 13.58
C PRO A 99 11.37 9.89 14.62
N VAL A 100 12.67 10.11 14.50
CA VAL A 100 13.69 9.68 15.48
C VAL A 100 13.76 10.62 16.68
#